data_AF-A0A931U701-F1
#
_entry.id   AF-A0A931U701-F1
#
_cell.length_a   1.000
_cell.length_b   1.000
_cell.length_c   1.000
_cell.angle_alpha   90.00
_cell.angle_beta   90.00
_cell.angle_gamma   90.00
#
_symmetry.space_group_name_H-M   'P 1'
#
loop_
_entity.id
_entity.type
_entity.pdbx_description
1 polymer ?
#
loop_
_entity_poly.entity_id
_entity_poly.type
_entity_poly.pdbx_seq_one_letter_code
_entity_poly.pdbx_strand_id
1 'polypeptide(L)'
;MNLLTKTVTVLTLCLWPLSLFLSNSFKDIGNDLKNYYHFSIFAPDNQAPLIISTKRSIYQSDLLGRLYNNKATFIWGRFKSNFFAIVDPNNYFFGFHPREIVRENLNIEKFPFISIFFFLYAIYRIKAFKGAGLLVAVFLVLTVLLSLANFDKVDFILYPVLAGFMIRGITSMSEEKPKFFLTVSFLLILFAIPQYLRVFVNLLHQ
;
A
#
# COMPACT_ATOMS: atom_id res chain seq x y z
N MET A 1 23.17 -3.69 20.89
CA MET A 1 22.09 -4.11 19.96
C MET A 1 20.77 -3.40 20.24
N ASN A 2 20.30 -3.33 21.49
CA ASN A 2 18.99 -2.72 21.83
C ASN A 2 18.79 -1.27 21.34
N LEU A 3 19.82 -0.40 21.37
CA LEU A 3 19.68 0.97 20.88
C LEU A 3 19.47 1.01 19.35
N LEU A 4 20.31 0.30 18.59
CA LEU A 4 20.21 0.23 17.13
C LEU A 4 18.85 -0.34 16.68
N THR A 5 18.39 -1.42 17.31
CA THR A 5 17.08 -2.02 17.00
C THR A 5 15.94 -1.03 17.24
N LYS A 6 15.98 -0.26 18.33
CA LYS A 6 15.00 0.81 18.60
C LYS A 6 15.07 1.90 17.53
N THR A 7 16.26 2.39 17.18
CA THR A 7 16.45 3.41 16.15
C THR A 7 15.92 2.96 14.80
N VAL A 8 16.26 1.74 14.36
CA VAL A 8 15.78 1.15 13.10
C VAL A 8 14.26 1.01 13.09
N THR A 9 13.67 0.61 14.22
CA THR A 9 12.21 0.52 14.36
C THR A 9 11.55 1.89 14.23
N VAL A 10 12.07 2.92 14.91
CA VAL A 10 11.58 4.30 14.82
C VAL A 10 11.70 4.84 13.39
N LEU A 11 12.87 4.71 12.76
CA LEU A 11 13.09 5.16 11.39
C LEU A 11 12.21 4.43 10.36
N THR A 12 11.86 3.18 10.64
CA THR A 12 10.96 2.42 9.78
C THR A 12 9.50 2.87 9.93
N LEU A 13 9.05 3.10 11.18
CA LEU A 13 7.63 3.32 11.49
C LEU A 13 7.23 4.80 11.59
N CYS A 14 8.17 5.73 11.71
CA CYS A 14 7.81 7.13 11.89
C CYS A 14 7.64 7.90 10.59
N LEU A 15 8.11 7.37 9.45
CA LEU A 15 8.09 8.10 8.17
C LEU A 15 6.68 8.55 7.81
N TRP A 16 5.73 7.62 7.81
CA TRP A 16 4.36 7.89 7.39
C TRP A 16 3.53 8.70 8.39
N PRO A 17 3.52 8.38 9.70
CA PRO A 17 2.85 9.23 10.69
C PRO A 17 3.38 10.66 10.67
N LEU A 18 4.70 10.83 10.50
CA LEU A 18 5.32 12.14 10.37
C LEU A 18 4.86 12.84 9.10
N SER A 19 4.87 12.16 7.95
CA SER A 19 4.40 12.71 6.68
C SER A 19 2.93 13.14 6.73
N LEU A 20 2.05 12.34 7.35
CA LEU A 20 0.65 12.70 7.55
C LEU A 20 0.47 13.91 8.45
N PHE A 21 1.20 13.96 9.57
CA PHE A 21 1.12 15.07 10.51
C PHE A 21 1.56 16.39 9.88
N LEU A 22 2.64 16.34 9.09
CA LEU A 22 3.20 17.52 8.43
C LEU A 22 2.33 18.00 7.26
N SER A 23 1.71 17.10 6.50
CA SER A 23 0.91 17.45 5.30
C SER A 23 -0.53 17.89 5.57
N ASN A 24 -0.99 17.94 6.83
CA ASN A 24 -2.40 18.22 7.19
C ASN A 24 -3.46 17.30 6.50
N SER A 25 -3.04 16.17 5.92
CA SER A 25 -3.90 15.25 5.15
C SER A 25 -5.01 14.58 5.97
N PHE A 26 -5.07 14.77 7.29
CA PHE A 26 -6.15 14.27 8.13
C PHE A 26 -7.53 14.81 7.72
N LYS A 27 -7.60 16.06 7.22
CA LYS A 27 -8.86 16.63 6.72
C LYS A 27 -9.33 15.93 5.44
N ASP A 28 -8.39 15.57 4.56
CA ASP A 28 -8.69 14.87 3.31
C ASP A 28 -9.20 13.46 3.58
N ILE A 29 -8.57 12.74 4.52
CA ILE A 29 -9.02 11.40 4.95
C ILE A 29 -10.47 11.44 5.45
N GLY A 30 -10.83 12.44 6.26
CA GLY A 30 -12.19 12.59 6.80
C GLY A 30 -13.26 12.87 5.75
N ASN A 31 -12.94 13.65 4.72
CA ASN A 31 -13.85 13.93 3.61
C ASN A 31 -14.02 12.71 2.69
N ASP A 32 -12.96 11.97 2.44
CA ASP A 32 -13.00 10.82 1.53
C ASP A 32 -13.67 9.59 2.14
N LEU A 33 -13.55 9.39 3.46
CA LEU A 33 -14.32 8.36 4.17
C LEU A 33 -15.84 8.56 4.00
N LYS A 34 -16.32 9.81 3.99
CA LYS A 34 -17.75 10.10 3.76
C LYS A 34 -18.19 9.79 2.32
N ASN A 35 -17.26 9.87 1.37
CA ASN A 35 -17.52 9.64 -0.05
C ASN A 35 -17.20 8.20 -0.52
N TYR A 36 -16.80 7.30 0.38
CA TYR A 36 -16.36 5.94 0.05
C TYR A 36 -17.33 5.16 -0.84
N TYR A 37 -18.65 5.29 -0.59
CA TYR A 37 -19.68 4.61 -1.41
C TYR A 37 -19.74 5.14 -2.85
N HIS A 38 -19.51 6.43 -3.07
CA HIS A 38 -19.50 7.06 -4.39
C HIS A 38 -18.32 6.62 -5.24
N PHE A 39 -17.26 6.12 -4.60
CA PHE A 39 -16.09 5.58 -5.27
C PHE A 39 -15.99 4.04 -5.19
N SER A 40 -17.06 3.36 -4.78
CA SER A 40 -17.10 1.90 -4.74
C SER A 40 -17.03 1.27 -6.13
N ILE A 41 -16.60 0.01 -6.24
CA ILE A 41 -16.65 -0.69 -7.54
C ILE A 41 -18.08 -0.85 -8.07
N PHE A 42 -19.07 -0.75 -7.17
CA PHE A 42 -20.50 -0.81 -7.44
C PHE A 42 -21.11 0.56 -7.81
N ALA A 43 -20.37 1.66 -7.62
CA ALA A 43 -20.88 2.98 -7.92
C ALA A 43 -21.17 3.10 -9.43
N PRO A 44 -22.32 3.71 -9.79
CA PRO A 44 -22.66 3.97 -11.19
C PRO A 44 -21.61 4.90 -11.79
N ASP A 45 -21.08 4.49 -12.93
CA ASP A 45 -20.08 5.24 -13.67
C ASP A 45 -20.63 5.61 -15.03
N ASN A 46 -20.74 6.91 -15.25
CA ASN A 46 -21.31 7.50 -16.44
C ASN A 46 -20.50 7.16 -17.71
N GLN A 47 -19.22 6.80 -17.57
CA GLN A 47 -18.35 6.39 -18.68
C GLN A 47 -18.38 4.87 -18.92
N ALA A 48 -18.83 4.07 -17.96
CA ALA A 48 -18.88 2.62 -18.10
C ALA A 48 -19.67 2.13 -19.32
N PRO A 49 -20.85 2.70 -19.67
CA PRO A 49 -21.58 2.32 -20.87
C PRO A 49 -20.77 2.51 -22.16
N LEU A 50 -20.02 3.62 -22.25
CA LEU A 50 -19.17 3.95 -23.41
C LEU A 50 -17.96 3.01 -23.52
N ILE A 51 -17.33 2.67 -22.39
CA ILE A 51 -16.22 1.72 -22.36
C ILE A 51 -16.71 0.32 -22.75
N ILE A 52 -17.87 -0.09 -22.24
CA ILE A 52 -18.47 -1.38 -22.56
C ILE A 52 -18.85 -1.44 -24.04
N SER A 53 -19.48 -0.39 -24.60
CA SER A 53 -19.84 -0.36 -26.02
C SER A 53 -18.61 -0.38 -26.92
N THR A 54 -17.57 0.38 -26.59
CA THR A 54 -16.28 0.39 -27.31
C THR A 54 -15.60 -0.98 -27.27
N LYS A 55 -15.61 -1.67 -26.12
CA LYS A 55 -15.02 -3.02 -26.03
C LYS A 55 -15.84 -4.07 -26.78
N ARG A 56 -17.16 -3.89 -26.90
CA ARG A 56 -18.04 -4.78 -27.65
C ARG A 56 -17.84 -4.67 -29.15
N SER A 57 -17.62 -3.47 -29.69
CA SER A 57 -17.46 -3.25 -31.13
C SER A 57 -16.21 -3.92 -31.73
N ILE A 58 -15.26 -4.33 -30.88
CA ILE A 58 -14.05 -5.08 -31.28
C ILE A 58 -14.41 -6.53 -31.70
N TYR A 59 -15.54 -7.07 -31.22
CA TYR A 59 -15.94 -8.44 -31.52
C TYR A 59 -16.77 -8.49 -32.80
N GLN A 60 -16.49 -9.47 -33.66
CA GLN A 60 -17.23 -9.71 -34.90
C GLN A 60 -18.69 -10.12 -34.67
N SER A 61 -19.01 -10.65 -33.48
CA SER A 61 -20.36 -11.07 -33.08
C SER A 61 -20.82 -10.29 -31.84
N ASP A 62 -22.00 -9.68 -31.90
CA ASP A 62 -22.62 -8.96 -30.78
C ASP A 62 -22.86 -9.88 -29.56
N LEU A 63 -23.18 -11.16 -29.80
CA LEU A 63 -23.37 -12.14 -28.73
C LEU A 63 -22.08 -12.38 -27.95
N LEU A 64 -20.96 -12.57 -28.66
CA LEU A 64 -19.64 -12.70 -28.03
C LEU A 64 -19.26 -11.42 -27.29
N GLY A 65 -19.47 -10.26 -27.92
CA GLY A 65 -19.22 -8.96 -27.32
C GLY A 65 -19.97 -8.80 -25.99
N ARG A 66 -21.25 -9.16 -25.92
CA ARG A 66 -22.07 -9.09 -24.70
C ARG A 66 -21.66 -10.11 -23.65
N LEU A 67 -21.27 -11.31 -24.06
CA LEU A 67 -20.86 -12.38 -23.14
C LEU A 67 -19.56 -12.01 -22.43
N TYR A 68 -18.56 -11.51 -23.18
CA TYR A 68 -17.27 -11.11 -22.61
C TYR A 68 -17.28 -9.72 -21.96
N ASN A 69 -18.03 -8.75 -22.49
CA ASN A 69 -18.12 -7.38 -21.95
C ASN A 69 -19.50 -7.13 -21.34
N ASN A 70 -19.70 -7.70 -20.16
CA ASN A 70 -20.88 -7.49 -19.32
C ASN A 70 -20.54 -6.69 -18.05
N LYS A 71 -21.56 -6.33 -17.26
CA LYS A 71 -21.39 -5.57 -16.02
C LYS A 71 -20.51 -6.31 -15.00
N ALA A 72 -20.60 -7.63 -14.90
CA ALA A 72 -19.78 -8.41 -13.99
C ALA A 72 -18.29 -8.39 -14.38
N THR A 73 -17.97 -8.49 -15.68
CA THR A 73 -16.58 -8.34 -16.17
C THR A 73 -16.01 -6.97 -15.81
N PHE A 74 -16.83 -5.92 -15.88
CA PHE A 74 -16.42 -4.56 -15.52
C PHE A 74 -16.16 -4.40 -14.01
N ILE A 75 -17.07 -4.90 -13.16
CA ILE A 75 -16.89 -4.92 -11.70
C ILE A 75 -15.65 -5.74 -11.32
N TRP A 76 -15.50 -6.93 -11.92
CA TRP A 76 -14.34 -7.78 -11.73
C TRP A 76 -13.03 -7.10 -12.17
N GLY A 77 -13.04 -6.40 -13.31
CA GLY A 77 -11.90 -5.62 -13.78
C GLY A 77 -11.46 -4.54 -12.79
N ARG A 78 -12.42 -3.82 -12.20
CA ARG A 78 -12.15 -2.81 -11.16
C ARG A 78 -11.58 -3.44 -9.89
N PHE A 79 -12.23 -4.50 -9.38
CA PHE A 79 -11.74 -5.23 -8.23
C PHE A 79 -10.31 -5.73 -8.46
N LYS A 80 -10.04 -6.35 -9.61
CA LYS A 80 -8.72 -6.84 -9.98
C LYS A 80 -7.69 -5.72 -9.99
N SER A 81 -8.01 -4.59 -10.62
CA SER A 81 -7.14 -3.42 -10.66
C SER A 81 -6.81 -2.90 -9.26
N ASN A 82 -7.83 -2.75 -8.40
CA ASN A 82 -7.65 -2.27 -7.04
C ASN A 82 -6.83 -3.26 -6.20
N PHE A 83 -7.15 -4.54 -6.28
CA PHE A 83 -6.47 -5.61 -5.55
C PHE A 83 -4.97 -5.65 -5.87
N PHE A 84 -4.60 -5.66 -7.16
CA PHE A 84 -3.20 -5.66 -7.54
C PHE A 84 -2.48 -4.35 -7.19
N ALA A 85 -3.18 -3.22 -7.22
CA ALA A 85 -2.62 -1.95 -6.78
C ALA A 85 -2.34 -1.92 -5.26
N ILE A 86 -3.14 -2.60 -4.45
CA ILE A 86 -2.95 -2.70 -2.99
C ILE A 86 -1.85 -3.72 -2.63
N VAL A 87 -1.82 -4.87 -3.31
CA VAL A 87 -0.88 -5.95 -3.01
C VAL A 87 0.53 -5.66 -3.53
N ASP A 88 0.67 -4.82 -4.56
CA ASP A 88 1.98 -4.40 -5.07
C ASP A 88 2.77 -3.61 -3.99
N PRO A 89 3.85 -4.20 -3.44
CA PRO A 89 4.55 -3.57 -2.33
C PRO A 89 5.22 -2.25 -2.70
N ASN A 90 5.59 -2.10 -3.97
CA ASN A 90 6.23 -0.90 -4.50
C ASN A 90 5.20 0.17 -4.87
N ASN A 91 3.93 -0.20 -5.10
CA ASN A 91 2.87 0.78 -5.34
C ASN A 91 2.43 1.44 -4.05
N TYR A 92 2.40 0.65 -2.98
CA TYR A 92 1.63 1.00 -1.81
C TYR A 92 2.49 1.25 -0.57
N PHE A 93 3.54 0.46 -0.37
CA PHE A 93 4.26 0.41 0.92
C PHE A 93 5.60 1.12 0.89
N PHE A 94 6.36 0.96 -0.20
CA PHE A 94 7.76 1.40 -0.27
C PHE A 94 7.93 2.51 -1.33
N GLY A 95 8.55 3.63 -0.95
CA GLY A 95 8.81 4.74 -1.88
C GLY A 95 9.86 4.41 -2.97
N PHE A 96 10.03 5.31 -3.94
CA PHE A 96 11.12 5.39 -4.94
C PHE A 96 10.99 4.69 -6.31
N HIS A 97 9.81 4.19 -6.71
CA HIS A 97 9.64 3.79 -8.12
C HIS A 97 8.99 4.92 -8.95
N PRO A 98 9.61 5.41 -10.05
CA PRO A 98 8.93 6.29 -11.00
C PRO A 98 7.78 5.52 -11.65
N ARG A 99 6.55 6.04 -11.60
CA ARG A 99 5.35 5.39 -12.15
C ARG A 99 4.45 6.36 -12.89
N GLU A 100 3.74 5.83 -13.88
CA GLU A 100 2.46 6.39 -14.32
C GLU A 100 1.46 6.29 -13.16
N ILE A 101 0.97 7.43 -12.72
CA ILE A 101 -0.01 7.58 -11.66
C ILE A 101 -1.33 6.97 -12.18
N VAL A 102 -1.64 5.74 -11.78
CA VAL A 102 -2.94 5.11 -12.07
C VAL A 102 -3.98 5.77 -11.16
N ARG A 103 -4.54 6.90 -11.64
CA ARG A 103 -5.42 7.84 -10.90
C ARG A 103 -4.69 8.67 -9.85
N GLU A 104 -5.23 9.85 -9.54
CA GLU A 104 -4.75 10.92 -8.62
C GLU A 104 -4.47 10.46 -7.17
N ASN A 105 -3.70 9.39 -6.99
CA ASN A 105 -3.29 8.84 -5.71
C ASN A 105 -2.30 9.81 -5.07
N LEU A 106 -2.57 10.18 -3.81
CA LEU A 106 -1.71 11.08 -3.03
C LEU A 106 -0.31 10.51 -2.76
N ASN A 107 -0.01 9.26 -3.16
CA ASN A 107 1.35 8.67 -3.19
C ASN A 107 2.11 8.92 -1.88
N ILE A 108 1.43 8.76 -0.74
CA ILE A 108 2.07 8.96 0.57
C ILE A 108 2.87 7.70 0.86
N GLU A 109 4.20 7.82 0.73
CA GLU A 109 5.15 6.76 1.03
C GLU A 109 4.97 6.30 2.49
N LYS A 110 4.68 5.00 2.69
CA LYS A 110 4.36 4.48 4.03
C LYS A 110 5.59 4.04 4.81
N PHE A 111 6.55 3.43 4.13
CA PHE A 111 7.78 2.92 4.71
C PHE A 111 8.98 3.30 3.84
N PRO A 112 10.16 3.51 4.44
CA PRO A 112 11.39 3.66 3.67
C PRO A 112 11.64 2.46 2.76
N PHE A 113 12.11 2.67 1.53
CA PHE A 113 12.35 1.57 0.58
C PHE A 113 13.17 0.41 1.16
N ILE A 114 14.26 0.72 1.88
CA ILE A 114 15.15 -0.30 2.47
C ILE A 114 14.43 -1.17 3.51
N SER A 115 13.34 -0.68 4.10
CA SER A 115 12.54 -1.44 5.04
C SER A 115 11.94 -2.72 4.41
N ILE A 116 11.88 -2.84 3.09
CA ILE A 116 11.44 -4.08 2.41
C ILE A 116 12.21 -5.32 2.86
N PHE A 117 13.49 -5.20 3.20
CA PHE A 117 14.28 -6.34 3.69
C PHE A 117 13.75 -6.89 5.01
N PHE A 118 13.30 -6.03 5.94
CA PHE A 118 12.69 -6.49 7.18
C PHE A 118 11.32 -7.13 6.92
N PHE A 119 10.52 -6.57 6.02
CA PHE A 119 9.24 -7.15 5.61
C PHE A 119 9.41 -8.56 5.05
N LEU A 120 10.32 -8.73 4.09
CA LEU A 120 10.62 -10.04 3.49
C LEU A 120 11.15 -11.03 4.52
N TYR A 121 11.98 -10.57 5.46
CA TYR A 121 12.47 -11.42 6.55
C TYR A 121 11.35 -11.86 7.49
N ALA A 122 10.38 -10.97 7.78
CA ALA A 122 9.20 -11.32 8.55
C ALA A 122 8.37 -12.40 7.83
N ILE A 123 8.15 -12.26 6.52
CA ILE A 123 7.45 -13.28 5.72
C ILE A 123 8.23 -14.60 5.75
N TYR A 124 9.55 -14.56 5.58
CA TYR A 124 10.39 -15.76 5.63
C TYR A 124 10.27 -16.50 6.98
N ARG A 125 10.17 -15.77 8.09
CA ARG A 125 10.04 -16.34 9.45
C ARG A 125 8.60 -16.46 9.94
N ILE A 126 7.61 -16.33 9.06
CA ILE A 126 6.19 -16.25 9.45
C ILE A 126 5.70 -17.44 10.27
N LYS A 127 6.21 -18.65 9.99
CA LYS A 127 5.84 -19.88 10.71
C LYS A 127 6.32 -19.88 12.18
N ALA A 128 7.38 -19.14 12.50
CA ALA A 128 7.90 -19.05 13.86
C ALA A 128 7.09 -18.06 14.73
N PHE A 129 6.17 -17.30 14.14
CA PHE A 129 5.44 -16.26 14.84
C PHE A 129 4.12 -16.77 15.40
N LYS A 130 3.98 -16.70 16.73
CA LYS A 130 2.69 -16.89 17.39
C LYS A 130 1.71 -15.81 16.91
N GLY A 131 0.60 -16.22 16.28
CA GLY A 131 -0.41 -15.30 15.75
C GLY A 131 -0.15 -14.80 14.33
N ALA A 132 0.89 -15.28 13.63
CA ALA A 132 1.11 -14.92 12.21
C ALA A 132 -0.10 -15.21 11.32
N GLY A 133 -0.79 -16.34 11.55
CA GLY A 133 -1.97 -16.71 10.78
C GLY A 133 -3.08 -15.67 10.90
N LEU A 134 -3.32 -15.13 12.11
CA LEU A 134 -4.28 -14.05 12.32
C LEU A 134 -3.83 -12.77 11.60
N LEU A 135 -2.56 -12.41 11.68
CA LEU A 135 -2.03 -11.20 11.05
C LEU A 135 -2.15 -11.28 9.52
N VAL A 136 -1.84 -12.42 8.91
CA VAL A 136 -2.07 -12.69 7.49
C VAL A 136 -3.56 -12.65 7.14
N ALA A 137 -4.42 -13.28 7.95
CA ALA A 137 -5.86 -13.27 7.71
C ALA A 137 -6.42 -11.85 7.73
N VAL A 138 -6.03 -11.04 8.73
CA VAL A 138 -6.41 -9.63 8.84
C VAL A 138 -5.91 -8.84 7.64
N PHE A 139 -4.65 -9.02 7.23
CA PHE A 139 -4.11 -8.39 6.02
C PHE A 139 -4.95 -8.72 4.78
N LEU A 140 -5.21 -10.01 4.52
CA LEU A 140 -5.98 -10.45 3.36
C LEU A 140 -7.42 -9.94 3.38
N VAL A 141 -8.10 -10.01 4.52
CA VAL A 141 -9.47 -9.50 4.67
C VAL A 141 -9.52 -8.01 4.38
N LEU A 142 -8.62 -7.23 4.97
CA LEU A 142 -8.57 -5.78 4.74
C LEU A 142 -8.26 -5.46 3.28
N THR A 143 -7.31 -6.15 2.66
CA THR A 143 -6.99 -5.97 1.24
C THR A 143 -8.20 -6.27 0.35
N VAL A 144 -8.93 -7.36 0.61
CA VAL A 144 -10.15 -7.68 -0.14
C VAL A 144 -11.22 -6.62 0.04
N LEU A 145 -11.47 -6.17 1.27
CA LEU A 145 -12.46 -5.13 1.58
C LEU A 145 -12.11 -3.79 0.91
N LEU A 146 -10.85 -3.39 0.96
CA LEU A 146 -10.36 -2.17 0.31
C LEU A 146 -10.45 -2.27 -1.22
N SER A 147 -10.27 -3.47 -1.79
CA SER A 147 -10.40 -3.69 -3.23
C SER A 147 -11.82 -3.48 -3.76
N LEU A 148 -12.83 -3.52 -2.87
CA LEU A 148 -14.24 -3.27 -3.22
C LEU A 148 -14.57 -1.78 -3.40
N ALA A 149 -13.64 -0.88 -3.12
CA ALA A 149 -13.83 0.54 -3.39
C ALA A 149 -12.54 1.21 -3.86
N ASN A 150 -12.63 2.52 -4.10
CA ASN A 150 -11.44 3.34 -4.23
C ASN A 150 -10.77 3.39 -2.85
N PHE A 151 -9.72 2.60 -2.71
CA PHE A 151 -8.96 2.46 -1.48
C PHE A 151 -8.09 3.69 -1.20
N ASP A 152 -7.90 4.55 -2.20
CA ASP A 152 -7.06 5.75 -2.11
C ASP A 152 -7.31 6.51 -0.79
N LYS A 153 -6.23 6.79 -0.06
CA LYS A 153 -6.20 7.43 1.28
C LYS A 153 -6.85 6.69 2.45
N VAL A 154 -7.79 5.75 2.25
CA VAL A 154 -8.36 4.88 3.32
C VAL A 154 -7.46 3.67 3.61
N ASP A 155 -6.54 3.44 2.70
CA ASP A 155 -5.49 2.45 2.68
C ASP A 155 -4.54 2.49 3.91
N PHE A 156 -4.61 3.56 4.71
CA PHE A 156 -3.94 3.68 6.00
C PHE A 156 -4.30 2.56 6.98
N ILE A 157 -5.47 1.94 6.84
CA ILE A 157 -5.90 0.84 7.71
C ILE A 157 -4.98 -0.38 7.60
N LEU A 158 -4.25 -0.55 6.48
CA LEU A 158 -3.23 -1.61 6.36
C LEU A 158 -1.93 -1.31 7.13
N TYR A 159 -1.70 -0.05 7.50
CA TYR A 159 -0.45 0.38 8.12
C TYR A 159 -0.13 -0.37 9.42
N PRO A 160 -1.04 -0.53 10.41
CA PRO A 160 -0.73 -1.22 11.66
C PRO A 160 -0.40 -2.70 11.47
N VAL A 161 -1.07 -3.36 10.51
CA VAL A 161 -0.83 -4.78 10.19
C VAL A 161 0.60 -4.95 9.67
N LEU A 162 1.02 -4.06 8.77
CA LEU A 162 2.35 -4.10 8.18
C LEU A 162 3.43 -3.65 9.16
N ALA A 163 3.16 -2.63 9.98
CA ALA A 163 4.02 -2.28 11.11
C ALA A 163 4.28 -3.49 12.00
N GLY A 164 3.27 -4.33 12.23
CA GLY A 164 3.41 -5.61 12.93
C GLY A 164 4.41 -6.56 12.26
N PHE A 165 4.30 -6.77 10.94
CA PHE A 165 5.29 -7.56 10.18
C PHE A 165 6.68 -6.94 10.29
N MET A 166 6.79 -5.63 10.11
CA MET A 166 8.05 -4.88 10.13
C MET A 166 8.79 -5.01 11.46
N ILE A 167 8.10 -4.80 12.58
CA ILE A 167 8.66 -4.95 13.92
C ILE A 167 9.20 -6.36 14.11
N ARG A 168 8.43 -7.38 13.70
CA ARG A 168 8.88 -8.78 13.81
C ARG A 168 10.08 -9.08 12.93
N GLY A 169 10.09 -8.57 11.71
CA GLY A 169 11.22 -8.68 10.80
C GLY A 169 12.49 -8.08 11.39
N ILE A 170 12.38 -6.87 11.96
CA ILE A 170 13.49 -6.17 12.62
C ILE A 170 14.01 -6.97 13.81
N THR A 171 13.14 -7.39 14.73
CA THR A 171 13.58 -8.11 15.95
C THR A 171 14.22 -9.44 15.60
N SER A 172 13.56 -10.27 14.78
CA SER A 172 14.08 -11.58 14.40
C SER A 172 15.37 -11.49 13.58
N MET A 173 15.49 -10.51 12.67
CA MET A 173 16.73 -10.34 11.91
C MET A 173 17.89 -9.88 12.81
N SER A 174 17.62 -9.00 13.78
CA SER A 174 18.65 -8.50 14.71
C SER A 174 19.20 -9.61 15.62
N GLU A 175 18.37 -10.58 15.99
CA GLU A 175 18.75 -11.71 16.84
C GLU A 175 19.42 -12.84 16.04
N GLU A 176 18.84 -13.23 14.90
CA GLU A 176 19.27 -14.43 14.16
C GLU A 176 20.39 -14.15 13.15
N LYS A 177 20.42 -12.94 12.57
CA LYS A 177 21.35 -12.56 11.48
C LYS A 177 21.97 -11.17 11.75
N PRO A 178 22.70 -10.98 12.86
CA PRO A 178 23.15 -9.67 13.32
C PRO A 178 24.05 -8.94 12.31
N LYS A 179 24.91 -9.65 11.56
CA LYS A 179 25.76 -9.05 10.51
C LYS A 179 24.92 -8.47 9.36
N PHE A 180 23.95 -9.24 8.88
CA PHE A 180 23.06 -8.81 7.80
C PHE A 180 22.14 -7.68 8.28
N PHE A 181 21.61 -7.79 9.50
CA PHE A 181 20.86 -6.72 10.15
C PHE A 181 21.63 -5.41 10.19
N LEU A 182 22.93 -5.45 10.55
CA LEU A 182 23.77 -4.26 10.61
C LEU A 182 23.95 -3.62 9.23
N THR A 183 24.18 -4.42 8.19
CA THR A 183 24.26 -3.92 6.80
C THR A 183 22.96 -3.26 6.35
N VAL A 184 21.81 -3.93 6.54
CA VAL A 184 20.50 -3.38 6.18
C VAL A 184 20.18 -2.12 6.98
N SER A 185 20.54 -2.09 8.27
CA SER A 185 20.33 -0.92 9.14
C SER A 185 21.16 0.28 8.69
N PHE A 186 22.41 0.06 8.29
CA PHE A 186 23.26 1.11 7.75
C PHE A 186 22.68 1.68 6.45
N LEU A 187 22.26 0.82 5.53
CA LEU A 187 21.59 1.24 4.29
C LEU A 187 20.29 1.99 4.60
N LEU A 188 19.48 1.51 5.56
CA LEU A 188 18.26 2.19 5.96
C LEU A 188 18.56 3.62 6.40
N ILE A 189 19.52 3.83 7.30
CA ILE A 189 19.86 5.16 7.79
C ILE A 189 20.32 6.05 6.63
N LEU A 190 21.20 5.54 5.77
CA LEU A 190 21.73 6.28 4.62
C LEU A 190 20.63 6.73 3.67
N PHE A 191 19.67 5.85 3.35
CA PHE A 191 18.59 6.14 2.40
C PHE A 191 17.38 6.80 3.04
N ALA A 192 17.13 6.63 4.34
CA ALA A 192 16.01 7.25 5.02
C ALA A 192 16.22 8.76 5.19
N ILE A 193 17.45 9.22 5.44
CA ILE A 193 17.72 10.66 5.66
C ILE A 193 17.17 11.53 4.50
N PRO A 194 17.51 11.27 3.22
CA PRO A 194 16.91 12.02 2.11
C PRO A 194 15.37 11.95 2.04
N GLN A 195 14.78 10.81 2.42
CA GLN A 195 13.32 10.61 2.40
C GLN A 195 12.63 11.49 3.44
N TYR A 196 13.15 11.46 4.66
CA TYR A 196 12.68 12.33 5.73
C TYR A 196 12.86 13.80 5.37
N LEU A 197 14.03 14.19 4.82
CA LEU A 197 14.27 15.57 4.37
C LEU A 197 13.27 16.00 3.28
N ARG A 198 12.95 15.14 2.32
CA ARG A 198 11.95 15.42 1.27
C ARG A 198 10.58 15.73 1.88
N VAL A 199 10.16 14.98 2.90
CA VAL A 199 8.90 15.24 3.61
C VAL A 199 8.90 16.65 4.24
N PHE A 200 10.01 17.07 4.84
CA PHE A 200 10.14 18.43 5.40
C PHE A 200 10.22 19.53 4.35
N VAL A 201 10.89 19.31 3.21
CA VAL A 201 10.99 20.32 2.13
C VAL A 201 9.63 20.55 1.47
N ASN A 202 8.85 19.49 1.27
CA ASN A 202 7.50 19.60 0.72
C ASN A 202 6.58 20.47 1.61
N LEU A 203 6.82 20.49 2.93
CA LEU A 203 6.10 21.35 3.86
C LEU A 203 6.44 22.84 3.70
N LEU A 204 7.67 23.18 3.31
CA LEU A 204 8.09 24.57 3.09
C LEU A 204 7.48 25.19 1.82
N HIS A 205 6.93 24.37 0.93
CA HIS A 205 6.36 24.79 -0.36
C HIS A 205 4.82 24.72 -0.40
N GLN A 206 4.17 24.35 0.71
CA GLN A 206 2.71 24.42 0.91
C GLN A 206 2.34 25.70 1.65
#